data_AF-A0A117RL62-F1
#
_entry.id   AF-A0A117RL62-F1
#
_cell.length_a   1.000
_cell.length_b   1.000
_cell.length_c   1.000
_cell.angle_alpha   90.00
_cell.angle_beta   90.00
_cell.angle_gamma   90.00
#
_symmetry.space_group_name_H-M   'P 1'
#
loop_
_entity.id
_entity.type
_entity.pdbx_description
1 polymer ?
#
loop_
_entity_poly.entity_id
_entity_poly.type
_entity_poly.pdbx_seq_one_letter_code
_entity_poly.pdbx_strand_id
1 'polypeptide(L)' 'MHSLFLVSRLGPDAEIIEAARRAGVQHVVLVSSITAQTHPHLGPAGENLAVELLLKDSGMDWTILRPTQFATRSGRMP' A
#
# COMPACT_ATOMS: atom_id res chain seq x y z
N MET A 1 8.94 -16.14 -9.66
CA MET A 1 9.02 -14.95 -8.80
C MET A 1 7.59 -14.53 -8.51
N HIS A 2 7.15 -14.65 -7.25
CA HIS A 2 5.77 -14.35 -6.86
C HIS A 2 5.71 -12.91 -6.35
N SER A 3 4.82 -12.11 -6.94
CA SER A 3 4.60 -10.72 -6.57
C SER A 3 3.15 -10.50 -6.17
N LEU A 4 2.94 -9.64 -5.18
CA LEU A 4 1.61 -9.22 -4.71
C LEU A 4 1.40 -7.73 -4.96
N PHE A 5 0.20 -7.36 -5.42
CA PHE A 5 -0.25 -5.98 -5.47
C PHE A 5 -1.26 -5.75 -4.34
N LEU A 6 -0.96 -4.80 -3.45
CA LEU A 6 -1.77 -4.49 -2.27
C LEU A 6 -2.19 -3.02 -2.31
N VAL A 7 -3.48 -2.75 -2.16
CA VAL A 7 -3.99 -1.38 -1.96
C VAL A 7 -4.29 -1.21 -0.49
N SER A 8 -3.62 -0.24 0.13
CA SER A 8 -3.72 -0.05 1.58
C SER A 8 -5.16 0.22 2.01
N ARG A 9 -5.55 -0.39 3.13
CA ARG A 9 -6.83 -0.22 3.83
C ARG A 9 -8.06 -0.72 3.07
N LEU A 10 -7.90 -1.56 2.05
CA LEU A 10 -9.01 -2.31 1.44
C LEU A 10 -9.32 -3.64 2.16
N GLY A 11 -8.51 -4.02 3.15
CA GLY A 11 -8.69 -5.25 3.92
C GLY A 11 -7.78 -5.29 5.14
N PRO A 12 -7.63 -6.46 5.78
CA PRO A 12 -6.74 -6.64 6.93
C PRO A 12 -5.29 -6.70 6.46
N ASP A 13 -4.69 -5.54 6.16
CA ASP A 13 -3.37 -5.43 5.52
C ASP A 13 -2.28 -6.23 6.25
N ALA A 14 -2.27 -6.24 7.58
CA ALA A 14 -1.31 -7.00 8.38
C ALA A 14 -1.43 -8.52 8.13
N GLU A 15 -2.66 -9.05 8.08
CA GLU A 15 -2.91 -10.47 7.83
C GLU A 15 -2.54 -10.86 6.40
N ILE A 16 -2.81 -9.95 5.44
CA ILE A 16 -2.46 -10.14 4.03
C ILE A 16 -0.94 -10.17 3.84
N ILE A 17 -0.20 -9.24 4.46
CA ILE A 17 1.26 -9.19 4.42
C ILE A 17 1.86 -10.46 5.03
N GLU A 18 1.35 -10.91 6.18
CA GLU A 18 1.81 -12.14 6.81
C GLU A 18 1.47 -13.39 5.98
N ALA A 19 0.29 -13.43 5.36
CA ALA A 19 -0.07 -14.52 4.45
C ALA A 19 0.83 -14.55 3.21
N ALA A 20 1.14 -13.39 2.63
CA ALA A 20 2.05 -13.26 1.49
C ALA A 20 3.45 -13.77 1.85
N ARG A 21 3.96 -13.40 3.02
CA ARG A 21 5.24 -13.88 3.54
C ARG A 21 5.24 -15.40 3.69
N ARG A 22 4.20 -15.98 4.30
CA ARG A 22 4.07 -17.45 4.44
C ARG A 22 3.94 -18.17 3.10
N ALA A 23 3.36 -17.52 2.09
CA ALA A 23 3.25 -18.05 0.74
C ALA A 23 4.52 -17.92 -0.10
N GLY A 24 5.60 -17.31 0.45
CA GLY A 24 6.86 -17.14 -0.25
C GLY A 24 6.85 -16.03 -1.31
N VAL A 25 5.94 -15.05 -1.20
CA VAL A 25 5.99 -13.83 -2.02
C VAL A 25 7.34 -13.15 -1.80
N GLN A 26 8.01 -12.81 -2.90
CA GLN A 26 9.33 -12.18 -2.85
C GLN A 26 9.23 -10.66 -2.91
N HIS A 27 8.23 -10.14 -3.64
CA HIS A 27 8.07 -8.69 -3.86
C HIS A 27 6.63 -8.24 -3.67
N VAL A 28 6.41 -7.17 -2.90
CA VAL A 28 5.08 -6.55 -2.73
C VAL A 28 5.08 -5.13 -3.28
N VAL A 29 4.09 -4.81 -4.11
CA VAL A 29 3.80 -3.45 -4.54
C VAL A 29 2.62 -2.92 -3.73
N LEU A 30 2.87 -1.92 -2.88
CA LEU A 30 1.86 -1.27 -2.04
C LEU A 30 1.42 0.06 -2.65
N VAL A 31 0.12 0.24 -2.82
CA VAL A 31 -0.49 1.55 -3.10
C VAL A 31 -0.88 2.21 -1.77
N SER A 32 -0.12 3.24 -1.41
CA SER A 32 -0.31 4.09 -0.24
C SER A 32 -0.85 5.47 -0.72
N SER A 33 -0.47 6.55 -0.04
CA SER A 33 -0.82 7.94 -0.35
C SER A 33 0.36 8.87 -0.07
N ILE A 34 0.48 9.96 -0.82
CA ILE A 34 1.48 11.01 -0.52
C ILE A 34 1.29 11.62 0.87
N THR A 35 0.05 11.59 1.39
CA THR A 35 -0.28 12.11 2.73
C THR A 35 0.40 11.33 3.84
N ALA A 36 0.73 10.04 3.62
CA ALA A 36 1.47 9.22 4.58
C ALA A 36 2.84 9.82 4.96
N GLN A 37 3.47 10.56 4.04
CA GLN A 37 4.72 11.28 4.32
C GLN A 37 4.50 12.74 4.69
N THR A 38 3.59 13.42 3.99
CA THR A 38 3.45 14.88 4.11
C THR A 38 2.59 15.32 5.30
N HIS A 39 1.60 14.50 5.69
CA HIS A 39 0.65 14.82 6.74
C HIS A 39 0.31 13.57 7.60
N PRO A 40 1.33 12.90 8.19
CA PRO A 40 1.13 11.62 8.89
C PRO A 40 0.25 11.71 10.15
N HIS A 41 0.01 12.92 10.65
CA HIS A 41 -0.86 13.19 11.80
C HIS A 41 -2.37 13.12 11.45
N LEU A 42 -2.72 13.08 10.16
CA LEU A 42 -4.09 12.85 9.73
C LEU A 42 -4.41 11.36 9.82
N GLY A 43 -5.56 10.98 10.40
CA GLY A 43 -5.92 9.57 10.63
C GLY A 43 -5.65 8.64 9.44
N PRO A 44 -6.25 8.90 8.26
CA PRO A 44 -6.02 8.08 7.07
C PRO A 44 -4.56 8.06 6.58
N ALA A 45 -3.80 9.13 6.82
CA ALA A 45 -2.39 9.19 6.46
C ALA A 45 -1.53 8.36 7.42
N GLY A 46 -1.82 8.43 8.72
CA GLY A 46 -1.19 7.62 9.75
C GLY A 46 -1.46 6.12 9.56
N GLU A 47 -2.68 5.76 9.17
CA GLU A 47 -3.04 4.37 8.84
C GLU A 47 -2.25 3.84 7.63
N ASN A 48 -2.16 4.62 6.54
CA ASN A 48 -1.33 4.25 5.39
C ASN A 48 0.16 4.12 5.79
N LEU A 49 0.67 5.03 6.63
CA LEU A 49 2.04 4.97 7.13
C LEU A 49 2.28 3.70 7.96
N ALA A 50 1.32 3.30 8.80
CA ALA A 50 1.42 2.07 9.58
C ALA A 50 1.55 0.84 8.66
N VAL A 51 0.80 0.78 7.56
CA VAL A 51 0.88 -0.31 6.58
C VAL A 51 2.20 -0.28 5.81
N GLU A 52 2.72 0.90 5.47
CA GLU A 52 4.05 1.02 4.87
C GLU A 52 5.16 0.48 5.79
N LEU A 53 5.05 0.73 7.09
CA LEU A 53 6.02 0.23 8.08
C LEU A 53 5.90 -1.29 8.23
N LEU A 54 4.69 -1.83 8.35
CA LEU A 54 4.45 -3.27 8.39
C LEU A 54 5.06 -4.00 7.17
N LEU A 55 4.90 -3.43 5.96
CA LEU A 55 5.49 -4.03 4.78
C LEU A 55 7.03 -3.96 4.80
N LYS A 56 7.62 -2.84 5.24
CA LYS A 56 9.08 -2.71 5.36
C LYS A 56 9.66 -3.69 6.35
N ASP A 57 8.96 -3.93 7.46
CA ASP A 57 9.39 -4.84 8.52
C ASP A 57 9.15 -6.32 8.17
N SER A 58 8.42 -6.61 7.09
CA SER A 58 8.09 -7.99 6.66
C SER A 58 9.28 -8.79 6.12
N GLY A 59 10.37 -8.12 5.75
CA GLY A 59 11.56 -8.73 5.14
C GLY A 59 11.41 -9.14 3.66
N MET A 60 10.25 -8.88 3.03
CA MET A 60 10.06 -9.01 1.59
C MET A 60 10.60 -7.78 0.85
N ASP A 61 10.99 -7.93 -0.42
CA ASP A 61 11.27 -6.78 -1.28
C ASP A 61 9.97 -5.99 -1.51
N TRP A 62 10.09 -4.68 -1.67
CA TRP A 62 8.92 -3.83 -1.78
C TRP A 62 9.06 -2.65 -2.74
N THR A 63 7.90 -2.20 -3.22
CA THR A 63 7.75 -0.91 -3.89
C THR A 63 6.51 -0.23 -3.33
N ILE A 64 6.65 1.02 -2.87
CA ILE A 64 5.54 1.79 -2.31
C ILE A 64 5.21 2.95 -3.25
N LEU A 65 4.01 2.92 -3.82
CA LEU A 65 3.46 3.97 -4.65
C LEU A 65 2.68 4.96 -3.79
N ARG A 66 2.95 6.25 -3.94
CA ARG A 66 2.34 7.34 -3.16
C ARG A 66 1.73 8.41 -4.07
N PRO A 67 0.60 8.11 -4.72
CA PRO A 67 -0.06 9.07 -5.59
C PRO A 67 -0.53 10.31 -4.81
N THR A 68 -0.52 11.46 -5.48
CA THR A 68 -1.02 12.75 -4.96
C THR A 68 -2.51 12.94 -5.25
N GLN A 69 -2.95 12.53 -6.44
CA GLN A 69 -4.33 12.50 -6.89
C GLN A 69 -4.48 11.27 -7.79
N PHE A 70 -5.50 10.45 -7.57
CA PHE A 70 -5.97 9.60 -8.66
C PHE A 70 -6.77 10.51 -9.60
N ALA A 71 -6.22 10.80 -10.78
CA ALA A 71 -6.99 11.45 -11.82
C ALA A 71 -8.07 10.46 -12.28
N THR A 72 -9.23 10.47 -11.62
CA THR A 72 -10.42 9.80 -12.14
C THR A 72 -10.79 10.52 -13.42
N ARG A 73 -10.44 9.96 -14.58
CA ARG A 73 -10.95 10.44 -15.86
C ARG A 73 -12.43 10.06 -15.92
N SER A 74 -13.30 10.88 -15.35
CA SER A 74 -14.72 10.88 -15.65
C SER A 74 -14.90 11.41 -17.07
N GLY A 75 -14.61 10.56 -18.05
CA GLY A 75 -14.95 10.84 -19.43
C GLY A 75 -16.46 10.89 -19.53
N ARG A 76 -17.04 12.09 -19.53
CA ARG A 76 -18.35 12.29 -20.17
C ARG A 76 -18.10 12.07 -21.65
N MET A 77 -18.51 10.91 -22.17
CA MET A 77 -18.62 10.72 -23.61
C MET A 77 -19.56 11.80 -24.17
N PRO A 78 -19.24 12.40 -25.33
CA PRO A 78 -20.14 13.30 -26.03
C PRO A 78 -21.43 12.59 -26.45
#